data_AF-A0A8D8B5U9-F1
#
_entry.id   AF-A0A8D8B5U9-F1
#
_cell.length_a   1.000
_cell.length_b   1.000
_cell.length_c   1.000
_cell.angle_alpha   90.00
_cell.angle_beta   90.00
_cell.angle_gamma   90.00
#
_symmetry.space_group_name_H-M   'P 1'
#
loop_
_entity.id
_entity.type
_entity.pdbx_description
1 polymer ?
#
loop_
_entity_poly.entity_id
_entity_poly.type
_entity_poly.pdbx_seq_one_letter_code
_entity_poly.pdbx_strand_id
1 'polypeptide(L)'
;PLDKNEEGDEAVRRALENPERYVLKPQREGGGNNVYGEDIPGALEKMADNERSAWILMERIFPPLSQGYMVRPGGKMPPEIVNLVSELGIFGAIIGTKDKVVYNKQVGHMLRTKLSSANEGGVAAGLGALDSP
;
A
#
# COMPACT_ATOMS: atom_id res chain seq x y z
N PRO A 1 4.03 -2.07 15.34
CA PRO A 1 3.30 -3.33 15.61
C PRO A 1 2.10 -3.04 16.49
N LEU A 2 1.00 -3.77 16.36
CA LEU A 2 -0.16 -3.63 17.24
C LEU A 2 -0.03 -4.53 18.47
N ASP A 3 1.12 -4.42 19.13
CA ASP A 3 1.39 -5.19 20.34
C ASP A 3 0.42 -4.80 21.46
N LYS A 4 0.18 -5.73 22.40
CA LYS A 4 -0.64 -5.46 23.59
C LYS A 4 0.13 -4.65 24.62
N ASN A 5 0.32 -3.38 24.29
CA ASN A 5 0.90 -2.36 25.16
C ASN A 5 0.15 -1.04 24.94
N GLU A 6 0.51 -0.02 25.72
CA GLU A 6 -0.14 1.28 25.68
C GLU A 6 -0.13 1.90 24.27
N GLU A 7 0.98 1.78 23.53
CA GLU A 7 1.10 2.31 22.17
C GLU A 7 0.20 1.57 21.17
N GLY A 8 0.15 0.24 21.26
CA GLY A 8 -0.68 -0.56 20.37
C GLY A 8 -2.16 -0.36 20.64
N ASP A 9 -2.57 -0.21 21.91
CA ASP A 9 -3.96 0.06 22.31
C ASP A 9 -4.41 1.44 21.86
N GLU A 10 -3.53 2.43 21.97
CA GLU A 10 -3.76 3.76 21.40
C GLU A 10 -3.90 3.72 19.87
N ALA A 11 -3.06 2.94 19.19
CA ALA A 11 -3.18 2.76 17.74
C ALA A 11 -4.53 2.12 17.35
N VAL A 12 -4.97 1.08 18.07
CA VAL A 12 -6.30 0.48 17.85
C VAL A 12 -7.40 1.50 18.08
N ARG A 13 -7.35 2.27 19.16
CA ARG A 13 -8.34 3.32 19.44
C ARG A 13 -8.45 4.30 18.28
N ARG A 14 -7.31 4.80 17.77
CA ARG A 14 -7.29 5.70 16.60
C ARG A 14 -7.88 5.06 15.34
N ALA A 15 -7.59 3.79 15.11
CA ALA A 15 -8.12 3.04 13.98
C ALA A 15 -9.65 2.86 14.07
N LEU A 16 -10.19 2.68 15.27
CA LEU A 16 -11.64 2.56 15.49
C LEU A 16 -12.36 3.92 15.42
N GLU A 17 -11.71 4.99 15.87
CA GLU A 17 -12.29 6.35 15.82
C GLU A 17 -12.34 6.90 14.39
N ASN A 18 -11.34 6.63 13.55
CA ASN A 18 -11.23 7.18 12.19
C ASN A 18 -10.68 6.14 11.19
N PRO A 19 -11.38 5.03 10.95
CA PRO A 19 -10.87 3.90 10.17
C PRO A 19 -10.42 4.28 8.75
N GLU A 20 -11.14 5.16 8.05
CA GLU A 20 -10.79 5.64 6.70
C GLU A 20 -9.41 6.28 6.58
N ARG A 21 -8.85 6.77 7.70
CA ARG A 21 -7.51 7.37 7.72
C ARG A 21 -6.39 6.35 7.79
N TYR A 22 -6.68 5.07 7.88
CA TYR A 22 -5.67 4.05 8.13
C TYR A 22 -5.74 2.87 7.16
N VAL A 23 -4.65 2.11 7.16
CA VAL A 23 -4.49 0.82 6.52
C VAL A 23 -3.87 -0.13 7.54
N LEU A 24 -4.50 -1.28 7.76
CA LEU A 24 -3.92 -2.39 8.51
C LEU A 24 -3.11 -3.27 7.56
N LYS A 25 -1.86 -3.55 7.94
CA LYS A 25 -0.94 -4.37 7.14
C LYS A 25 -0.44 -5.56 7.93
N PRO A 26 -0.59 -6.80 7.43
CA PRO A 26 0.05 -7.95 8.03
C PRO A 26 1.52 -8.03 7.58
N GLN A 27 2.31 -8.87 8.23
CA GLN A 27 3.69 -9.20 7.81
C GLN A 27 3.70 -10.12 6.57
N ARG A 28 3.18 -9.64 5.43
CA ARG A 28 3.15 -10.36 4.15
C ARG A 28 3.55 -9.47 2.98
N GLU A 29 4.13 -10.08 1.95
CA GLU A 29 4.57 -9.42 0.72
C GLU A 29 3.64 -9.73 -0.48
N GLY A 30 3.78 -8.96 -1.57
CA GLY A 30 3.14 -9.26 -2.86
C GLY A 30 1.79 -8.60 -3.14
N GLY A 31 1.29 -7.75 -2.23
CA GLY A 31 -0.05 -7.14 -2.34
C GLY A 31 -1.18 -8.12 -2.00
N GLY A 32 -2.42 -7.65 -1.91
CA GLY A 32 -3.60 -8.50 -1.64
C GLY A 32 -3.99 -8.66 -0.16
N ASN A 33 -3.17 -8.16 0.78
CA ASN A 33 -3.27 -8.56 2.19
C ASN A 33 -3.70 -7.45 3.15
N ASN A 34 -3.78 -6.20 2.67
CA ASN A 34 -4.07 -5.06 3.53
C ASN A 34 -5.58 -4.93 3.78
N VAL A 35 -5.95 -4.41 4.95
CA VAL A 35 -7.33 -4.04 5.29
C VAL A 35 -7.43 -2.52 5.35
N TYR A 36 -8.47 -1.95 4.75
CA TYR A 36 -8.60 -0.51 4.52
C TYR A 36 -9.89 0.02 5.12
N GLY A 37 -9.83 1.24 5.65
CA GLY A 37 -11.04 2.00 5.99
C GLY A 37 -12.00 1.22 6.88
N GLU A 38 -13.29 1.30 6.56
CA GLU A 38 -14.38 0.69 7.35
C GLU A 38 -14.28 -0.84 7.55
N ASP A 39 -13.41 -1.54 6.80
CA ASP A 39 -13.16 -2.97 7.05
C ASP A 39 -12.24 -3.20 8.27
N ILE A 40 -11.54 -2.17 8.75
CA ILE A 40 -10.57 -2.26 9.85
C ILE A 40 -11.23 -2.67 11.18
N PRO A 41 -12.33 -2.05 11.66
CA PRO A 41 -12.98 -2.46 12.89
C PRO A 41 -13.38 -3.94 12.87
N GLY A 42 -14.04 -4.38 11.80
CA GLY A 42 -14.46 -5.77 11.64
C GLY A 42 -13.29 -6.76 11.52
N ALA A 43 -12.13 -6.33 11.04
CA ALA A 43 -10.92 -7.15 11.05
C ALA A 43 -10.33 -7.25 12.47
N LEU A 44 -10.23 -6.13 13.20
CA LEU A 44 -9.71 -6.09 14.57
C LEU A 44 -10.56 -6.93 15.53
N GLU A 45 -11.89 -6.89 15.40
CA GLU A 45 -12.82 -7.68 16.21
C GLU A 45 -12.63 -9.19 16.04
N LYS A 46 -12.22 -9.64 14.85
CA LYS A 46 -12.03 -11.07 14.53
C LYS A 46 -10.66 -11.60 14.94
N MET A 47 -9.69 -10.72 15.20
CA MET A 47 -8.33 -11.13 15.54
C MET A 47 -8.30 -11.71 16.95
N ALA A 48 -7.70 -12.88 17.09
CA ALA A 48 -7.34 -13.38 18.40
C ALA A 48 -6.22 -12.52 19.02
N ASP A 49 -6.14 -12.56 20.34
CA ASP A 49 -5.20 -11.76 21.13
C ASP A 49 -3.74 -11.87 20.69
N ASN A 50 -3.33 -13.05 20.23
CA ASN A 50 -1.98 -13.37 19.76
C ASN A 50 -1.75 -13.02 18.28
N GLU A 51 -2.80 -12.78 17.50
CA GLU A 51 -2.69 -12.46 16.07
C GLU A 51 -2.43 -10.97 15.85
N ARG A 52 -2.88 -10.11 16.76
CA ARG A 52 -2.79 -8.65 16.66
C ARG A 52 -1.36 -8.14 16.46
N SER A 53 -0.37 -8.73 17.14
CA SER A 53 1.05 -8.37 17.00
C SER A 53 1.63 -8.61 15.59
N ALA A 54 0.99 -9.44 14.77
CA ALA A 54 1.39 -9.67 13.38
C ALA A 54 0.97 -8.52 12.43
N TRP A 55 0.29 -7.50 12.96
CA TRP A 55 -0.22 -6.36 12.19
C TRP A 55 0.45 -5.06 12.59
N ILE A 56 0.51 -4.14 11.62
CA ILE A 56 0.82 -2.73 11.86
C ILE A 56 -0.36 -1.88 11.39
N LEU A 57 -0.61 -0.80 12.11
CA LEU A 57 -1.47 0.28 11.63
C LEU A 57 -0.60 1.33 10.97
N MET A 58 -0.96 1.73 9.76
CA MET A 58 -0.28 2.78 9.02
C MET A 58 -1.30 3.84 8.62
N GLU A 59 -0.94 5.12 8.74
CA GLU A 59 -1.76 6.20 8.19
C GLU A 59 -1.84 6.08 6.67
N ARG A 60 -3.06 6.20 6.15
CA ARG A 60 -3.34 6.16 4.72
C ARG A 60 -2.88 7.45 4.07
N ILE A 61 -2.07 7.31 3.03
CA ILE A 61 -1.61 8.44 2.22
C ILE A 61 -2.66 8.74 1.16
N PHE A 62 -3.08 10.01 1.06
CA PHE A 62 -4.01 10.51 0.05
C PHE A 62 -3.25 11.42 -0.94
N PRO A 63 -2.65 10.86 -2.00
CA PRO A 63 -1.93 11.65 -2.99
C PRO A 63 -2.89 12.50 -3.84
N PRO A 64 -2.41 13.58 -4.48
CA PRO A 64 -3.20 14.33 -5.45
C PRO A 64 -3.72 13.44 -6.58
N LEU A 65 -4.94 13.72 -7.03
CA LEU A 65 -5.53 13.02 -8.17
C LEU A 65 -4.98 13.59 -9.47
N SER A 66 -4.68 12.71 -10.41
CA SER A 66 -4.43 13.05 -11.81
C SER A 66 -5.56 12.52 -12.69
N GLN A 67 -5.87 13.21 -13.79
CA GLN A 67 -6.81 12.72 -14.79
C GLN A 67 -6.05 12.16 -15.98
N GLY A 68 -6.47 11.01 -16.48
CA GLY A 68 -5.82 10.38 -17.62
C GLY A 68 -6.60 9.19 -18.16
N TYR A 69 -5.95 8.45 -19.05
CA TYR A 69 -6.50 7.24 -19.64
C TYR A 69 -5.78 6.02 -19.10
N MET A 70 -6.54 4.98 -18.77
CA MET A 70 -5.97 3.68 -18.42
C MET A 70 -6.24 2.69 -19.56
N VAL A 71 -5.18 2.33 -20.28
CA VAL A 71 -5.27 1.39 -21.42
C VAL A 71 -5.11 -0.04 -20.90
N ARG A 72 -6.04 -0.92 -21.26
CA ARG A 72 -6.06 -2.33 -20.84
C ARG A 72 -6.40 -3.23 -22.04
N PRO A 73 -5.80 -4.42 -22.15
CA PRO A 73 -6.20 -5.41 -23.15
C PRO A 73 -7.69 -5.74 -23.02
N GLY A 74 -8.43 -5.69 -24.14
CA GLY A 74 -9.88 -5.94 -24.16
C GLY A 74 -10.73 -4.82 -23.52
N GLY A 75 -10.12 -3.68 -23.15
CA GLY A 75 -10.85 -2.52 -22.63
C GLY A 75 -11.65 -1.77 -23.70
N LYS A 76 -12.50 -0.85 -23.24
CA LYS A 76 -13.24 0.06 -24.13
C LYS A 76 -12.28 0.90 -24.97
N MET A 77 -12.64 1.15 -26.23
CA MET A 77 -11.94 2.05 -27.14
C MET A 77 -12.92 3.08 -27.74
N PRO A 78 -12.72 4.40 -27.52
CA PRO A 78 -11.63 4.99 -26.73
C PRO A 78 -11.78 4.71 -25.21
N PRO A 79 -10.68 4.68 -24.43
CA PRO A 79 -10.76 4.60 -22.98
C PRO A 79 -11.42 5.86 -22.41
N GLU A 80 -12.14 5.70 -21.30
CA GLU A 80 -12.73 6.83 -20.58
C GLU A 80 -11.65 7.59 -19.79
N ILE A 81 -11.84 8.90 -19.60
CA ILE A 81 -11.02 9.69 -18.68
C ILE A 81 -11.38 9.29 -17.26
N VAL A 82 -10.37 8.95 -16.47
CA VAL A 82 -10.53 8.48 -15.08
C VAL A 82 -9.62 9.26 -14.13
N ASN A 83 -9.97 9.26 -12.85
CA ASN A 83 -9.11 9.75 -11.78
C ASN A 83 -8.12 8.67 -11.36
N LEU A 84 -6.86 9.06 -11.27
CA LEU A 84 -5.71 8.20 -11.08
C LEU A 84 -4.87 8.67 -9.89
N VAL A 85 -4.22 7.71 -9.25
CA VAL A 85 -3.20 7.93 -8.22
C VAL A 85 -1.96 7.11 -8.55
N SER A 86 -0.79 7.72 -8.38
CA SER A 86 0.49 7.12 -8.72
C SER A 86 1.34 6.85 -7.50
N GLU A 87 2.09 5.76 -7.53
CA GLU A 87 3.01 5.33 -6.51
C GLU A 87 4.40 5.17 -7.14
N LEU A 88 5.35 5.99 -6.69
CA LEU A 88 6.73 6.02 -7.18
C LEU A 88 7.60 5.05 -6.38
N GLY A 89 8.12 4.02 -7.06
CA GLY A 89 9.16 3.14 -6.56
C GLY A 89 10.53 3.60 -7.03
N ILE A 90 11.51 3.67 -6.12
CA ILE A 90 12.92 3.95 -6.44
C ILE A 90 13.74 2.70 -6.18
N PHE A 91 14.44 2.21 -7.21
CA PHE A 91 15.29 1.03 -7.06
C PHE A 91 16.65 1.43 -6.50
N GLY A 92 17.08 0.73 -5.46
CA GLY A 92 18.44 0.80 -4.92
C GLY A 92 19.12 -0.55 -5.01
N ALA A 93 20.42 -0.56 -5.29
CA ALA A 93 21.25 -1.76 -5.18
C ALA A 93 22.38 -1.52 -4.18
N ILE A 94 22.56 -2.49 -3.27
CA ILE A 94 23.63 -2.51 -2.28
C ILE A 94 24.40 -3.83 -2.38
N ILE A 95 25.72 -3.75 -2.43
CA ILE A 95 26.64 -4.90 -2.45
C ILE A 95 27.69 -4.64 -1.38
N GLY A 96 27.89 -5.61 -0.49
CA GLY A 96 28.88 -5.51 0.57
C GLY A 96 29.26 -6.86 1.14
N THR A 97 30.33 -6.84 1.93
CA THR A 97 30.67 -7.91 2.87
C THR A 97 30.18 -7.52 4.27
N LYS A 98 30.43 -8.38 5.27
CA LYS A 98 30.17 -8.07 6.68
C LYS A 98 30.76 -6.71 7.11
N ASP A 99 31.96 -6.39 6.64
CA ASP A 99 32.74 -5.28 7.17
C ASP A 99 32.81 -4.08 6.19
N LYS A 100 32.32 -4.23 4.96
CA LYS A 100 32.47 -3.20 3.92
C LYS A 100 31.33 -3.18 2.92
N VAL A 101 30.72 -2.02 2.75
CA VAL A 101 29.86 -1.73 1.60
C VAL A 101 30.74 -1.38 0.40
N VAL A 102 30.58 -2.12 -0.69
CA VAL A 102 31.35 -1.98 -1.94
C VAL A 102 30.55 -1.19 -2.99
N TYR A 103 29.22 -1.29 -2.95
CA TYR A 103 28.32 -0.59 -3.84
C TYR A 103 27.06 -0.19 -3.07
N ASN A 104 26.60 1.04 -3.24
CA ASN A 104 25.33 1.53 -2.72
C ASN A 104 24.87 2.69 -3.60
N LYS A 105 23.93 2.43 -4.51
CA LYS A 105 23.41 3.43 -5.46
C LYS A 105 21.93 3.23 -5.71
N GLN A 106 21.27 4.35 -6.04
CA GLN A 106 19.99 4.34 -6.73
C GLN A 106 20.24 3.97 -8.21
N VAL A 107 19.43 3.06 -8.76
CA VAL A 107 19.68 2.41 -10.06
C VAL A 107 18.50 2.48 -11.03
N GLY A 108 17.45 3.22 -10.67
CA GLY A 108 16.27 3.42 -11.52
C GLY A 108 15.03 3.74 -10.71
N HIS A 109 13.89 3.76 -11.39
CA HIS A 109 12.58 3.95 -10.79
C HIS A 109 11.52 3.14 -11.55
N MET A 110 10.36 3.00 -10.94
CA MET A 110 9.13 2.50 -11.56
C MET A 110 7.97 3.30 -11.00
N LEU A 111 7.16 3.90 -11.87
CA LEU A 111 5.89 4.49 -11.47
C LEU A 111 4.78 3.48 -11.74
N ARG A 112 3.92 3.27 -10.74
CA ARG A 112 2.70 2.47 -10.88
C ARG A 112 1.52 3.38 -10.67
N THR A 113 0.54 3.31 -11.54
CA THR A 113 -0.66 4.14 -11.48
C THR A 113 -1.90 3.27 -11.39
N LYS A 114 -2.82 3.62 -10.50
CA LYS A 114 -4.09 2.89 -10.28
C LYS A 114 -5.26 3.87 -10.30
N LEU A 115 -6.48 3.34 -10.44
CA LEU A 115 -7.69 4.13 -10.24
C LEU A 115 -7.71 4.68 -8.82
N SER A 116 -8.19 5.91 -8.64
CA SER A 116 -8.27 6.54 -7.31
C SER A 116 -9.18 5.79 -6.34
N SER A 117 -10.15 5.04 -6.86
CA SER A 117 -11.07 4.19 -6.09
C SER A 117 -10.47 2.83 -5.70
N ALA A 118 -9.32 2.45 -6.25
CA ALA A 118 -8.72 1.14 -5.99
C ALA A 118 -7.86 1.17 -4.72
N ASN A 119 -8.19 0.32 -3.75
CA ASN A 119 -7.38 0.15 -2.54
C ASN A 119 -6.02 -0.46 -2.85
N GLU A 120 -5.93 -1.39 -3.80
CA GLU A 120 -4.69 -2.04 -4.20
C GLU A 120 -4.17 -1.58 -5.57
N GLY A 121 -2.85 -1.60 -5.74
CA GLY A 121 -2.15 -1.13 -6.94
C GLY A 121 -1.30 -2.18 -7.65
N GLY A 122 -1.49 -3.46 -7.34
CA GLY A 122 -0.69 -4.54 -7.93
C GLY A 122 -0.88 -4.60 -9.45
N VAL A 123 0.19 -4.36 -10.21
CA VAL A 123 0.18 -4.49 -11.68
C VAL A 123 -0.06 -5.96 -12.07
N ALA A 124 0.63 -6.89 -11.42
CA ALA A 124 0.46 -8.33 -11.65
C ALA A 124 -0.95 -8.84 -11.26
N ALA A 125 -1.59 -8.20 -10.29
CA ALA A 125 -2.98 -8.47 -9.90
C ALA A 125 -4.01 -7.83 -10.85
N GLY A 126 -3.56 -7.08 -11.87
CA GLY A 126 -4.42 -6.37 -12.81
C GLY A 126 -5.11 -5.14 -12.21
N LEU A 127 -4.67 -4.63 -11.07
CA LEU A 127 -5.33 -3.50 -10.39
C LEU A 127 -4.69 -2.15 -10.74
N GLY A 128 -3.41 -2.15 -11.11
CA GLY A 128 -2.68 -0.97 -11.60
C GLY A 128 -2.10 -1.15 -13.00
N ALA A 129 -1.55 -0.07 -13.54
CA ALA A 129 -0.78 -0.01 -14.77
C ALA A 129 0.63 0.55 -14.51
N LEU A 130 1.56 0.25 -15.41
CA LEU A 130 2.88 0.90 -15.43
C LEU A 130 2.76 2.31 -16.01
N ASP A 131 3.60 3.21 -15.52
CA ASP A 131 3.57 4.62 -15.86
C ASP A 131 4.99 5.24 -15.85
N SER A 132 5.11 6.51 -16.24
CA SER A 132 6.33 7.31 -16.19
C SER A 132 6.09 8.68 -15.53
N PRO A 133 7.01 9.18 -14.67
CA PRO A 133 6.85 10.46 -13.98
C PRO A 133 7.05 11.69 -14.87
#